data_AF-A0A355S6B0-F1
#
_entry.id   AF-A0A355S6B0-F1
#
_cell.length_a   1.000
_cell.length_b   1.000
_cell.length_c   1.000
_cell.angle_alpha   90.00
_cell.angle_beta   90.00
_cell.angle_gamma   90.00
#
_symmetry.space_group_name_H-M   'P 1'
#
loop_
_entity.id
_entity.type
_entity.pdbx_description
1 polymer ?
#
loop_
_entity_poly.entity_id
_entity_poly.type
_entity_poly.pdbx_seq_one_letter_code
_entity_poly.pdbx_strand_id
1 'polypeptide(L)' 'SQIRSYVFQPYQMVKDLRTGCETGNIQAVMDGALDPFIEAMLRGQDNS' A
#
# COMPACT_ATOMS: atom_id res chain seq x y z
N SER A 1 -3.72 -13.91 7.41
CA SER A 1 -2.89 -12.72 7.71
C SER A 1 -3.38 -11.52 6.91
N GLN A 2 -3.44 -10.36 7.53
CA GLN A 2 -3.82 -9.10 6.86
C GLN A 2 -2.67 -8.63 5.95
N ILE A 3 -2.98 -8.21 4.73
CA ILE A 3 -1.97 -7.73 3.77
C ILE A 3 -1.84 -6.21 3.77
N ARG A 4 -2.92 -5.48 4.10
CA ARG A 4 -2.98 -4.02 3.98
C ARG A 4 -3.94 -3.42 5.00
N SER A 5 -3.58 -2.26 5.54
CA SER A 5 -4.38 -1.48 6.47
C SER A 5 -4.91 -0.22 5.79
N TYR A 6 -6.19 0.09 6.01
CA TYR A 6 -6.86 1.30 5.54
C TYR A 6 -7.40 2.07 6.74
N VAL A 7 -6.90 3.28 6.97
CA VAL A 7 -7.33 4.17 8.06
C VAL A 7 -7.91 5.42 7.42
N PHE A 8 -9.19 5.72 7.67
CA PHE A 8 -9.88 6.84 7.02
C PHE A 8 -9.89 8.12 7.87
N GLN A 9 -9.84 8.00 9.19
CA GLN A 9 -9.89 9.09 10.16
C GLN A 9 -9.02 8.75 11.38
N PRO A 10 -8.42 9.74 12.08
CA PRO A 10 -8.39 11.18 11.76
C PRO A 10 -7.47 11.52 10.57
N TYR A 11 -6.65 10.57 10.13
CA TYR A 11 -5.78 10.69 8.96
C TYR A 11 -6.11 9.59 7.97
N GLN A 12 -6.01 9.92 6.69
CA GLN A 12 -6.18 8.96 5.59
C GLN A 12 -4.84 8.29 5.32
N MET A 13 -4.77 6.98 5.49
CA MET A 13 -3.57 6.19 5.20
C MET A 13 -3.91 4.79 4.69
N VAL A 14 -3.17 4.36 3.67
CA VAL A 14 -3.08 2.98 3.23
C VAL A 14 -1.66 2.48 3.49
N LYS A 15 -1.50 1.32 4.12
CA LYS A 15 -0.20 0.71 4.38
C LYS A 15 -0.20 -0.77 4.02
N ASP A 16 0.67 -1.18 3.10
CA ASP A 16 0.90 -2.60 2.78
C ASP A 16 1.90 -3.18 3.79
N LEU A 17 1.47 -4.19 4.55
CA LEU A 17 2.24 -4.77 5.64
C LEU A 17 3.34 -5.71 5.14
N ARG A 18 3.31 -6.11 3.87
CA ARG A 18 4.31 -7.02 3.28
C ARG A 18 5.55 -6.28 2.81
N THR A 19 5.38 -5.05 2.32
CA THR A 19 6.45 -4.24 1.72
C THR A 19 6.79 -3.01 2.53
N GLY A 20 5.94 -2.62 3.48
CA GLY A 20 6.04 -1.36 4.21
C GLY A 20 5.65 -0.12 3.39
N CYS A 21 5.24 -0.29 2.13
CA CYS A 21 4.78 0.80 1.27
C CYS A 21 3.51 1.44 1.84
N GLU A 22 3.47 2.77 1.92
CA GLU A 22 2.32 3.52 2.43
C GLU A 22 2.01 4.76 1.60
N THR A 23 0.74 5.16 1.57
CA THR A 23 0.26 6.38 0.91
C THR A 23 -0.87 7.03 1.69
N GLY A 24 -0.92 8.36 1.68
CA GLY A 24 -2.03 9.14 2.24
C GLY A 24 -3.20 9.32 1.27
N ASN A 25 -2.99 9.09 -0.03
CA ASN A 25 -4.02 9.29 -1.05
C ASN A 25 -4.92 8.05 -1.17
N ILE A 26 -5.83 7.86 -0.20
CA ILE A 26 -6.77 6.74 -0.20
C ILE A 26 -7.65 6.73 -1.44
N GLN A 27 -8.12 7.89 -1.88
CA GLN A 27 -9.06 7.97 -2.99
C GLN A 27 -8.47 7.36 -4.26
N ALA A 28 -7.23 7.72 -4.61
CA ALA A 28 -6.55 7.13 -5.75
C ALA A 28 -6.40 5.60 -5.64
N VAL A 29 -6.15 5.08 -4.43
CA VAL A 29 -6.06 3.64 -4.18
C VAL A 29 -7.42 2.96 -4.40
N MET A 30 -8.51 3.58 -3.96
CA MET A 30 -9.87 3.09 -4.19
C MET A 30 -10.29 3.19 -5.66
N ASP A 31 -9.75 4.18 -6.38
CA ASP A 31 -9.92 4.35 -7.82
C ASP A 31 -9.03 3.40 -8.65
N GLY A 32 -8.21 2.58 -8.00
CA GLY A 32 -7.43 1.51 -8.64
C GLY A 32 -5.94 1.80 -8.84
N ALA A 33 -5.40 2.90 -8.30
CA ALA A 33 -3.97 3.20 -8.34
C ALA A 33 -3.16 2.28 -7.40
N LEU A 34 -3.06 1.01 -7.76
CA LEU A 34 -2.40 -0.05 -6.99
C LEU A 34 -0.95 -0.31 -7.44
N ASP A 35 -0.53 0.25 -8.58
CA ASP A 35 0.79 0.05 -9.17
C ASP A 35 1.94 0.28 -8.18
N PRO A 36 1.96 1.33 -7.34
CA PRO A 36 3.04 1.54 -6.38
C PRO A 36 3.22 0.38 -5.39
N PHE A 37 2.13 -0.30 -5.02
CA PHE A 37 2.19 -1.45 -4.13
C PHE A 37 2.64 -2.73 -4.85
N ILE A 38 2.27 -2.89 -6.12
CA ILE A 38 2.69 -4.01 -6.96
C ILE A 38 4.19 -3.89 -7.22
N GLU A 39 4.67 -2.72 -7.61
CA GLU A 39 6.10 -2.44 -7.79
C GLU A 39 6.89 -2.64 -6.49
N ALA A 40 6.37 -2.15 -5.35
CA ALA A 40 7.01 -2.36 -4.06
C ALA A 40 7.11 -3.85 -3.69
N MET A 41 6.11 -4.66 -4.05
CA MET A 41 6.14 -6.11 -3.85
C MET A 41 7.22 -6.76 -4.71
N LEU A 42 7.29 -6.42 -6.00
CA LEU A 42 8.27 -6.98 -6.92
C LEU A 42 9.70 -6.59 -6.52
N ARG A 43 9.94 -5.31 -6.20
CA ARG A 43 11.24 -4.83 -5.71
C ARG A 43 11.65 -5.46 -4.40
N GLY A 44 10.69 -5.70 -3.49
CA GLY A 44 10.94 -6.40 -2.23
C GLY A 44 11.23 -7.90 -2.40
N GLN A 45 10.81 -8.51 -3.51
CA GLN A 45 11.13 -9.88 -3.88
C GLN A 45 12.52 -10.01 -4.53
N ASP A 46 13.01 -8.97 -5.20
CA ASP A 46 14.31 -8.91 -5.89
C ASP A 46 15.55 -8.80 -4.96
N ASN A 47 15.42 -9.13 -3.67
CA ASN A 47 16.52 -9.15 -2.70
C ASN A 47 17.09 -10.58 -2.46
N SER A 48 17.04 -11.47 -3.46
CA SER A 48 17.60 -12.84 -3.39
C SER A 48 18.67 -13.10 -4.44
#